data_AF-A0A5S3WPN3-F1
#
_entry.id   AF-A0A5S3WPN3-F1
#
_cell.length_a   1.000
_cell.length_b   1.000
_cell.length_c   1.000
_cell.angle_alpha   90.00
_cell.angle_beta   90.00
_cell.angle_gamma   90.00
#
_symmetry.space_group_name_H-M   'P 1'
#
loop_
_entity.id
_entity.type
_entity.pdbx_description
1 polymer ?
#
loop_
_entity_poly.entity_id
_entity_poly.type
_entity_poly.pdbx_seq_one_letter_code
_entity_poly.pdbx_strand_id
1 'polypeptide(L)'
;MKYITKLVYLLTLFSAGYAWADFDLPGKGQLVYPTGIEKEFNFGFGWQGDAQKFRIGDNSYDMAQLPESYSIAITLSKDDSKVWIQEFNPGFIEGFSWQLGDHKLELFKKQFMSPVKGDYVLRLDDIDYFLVRNNISVTIKFTEQGIDNIKLDGVTKNMGTKK
;
A
#
# COMPACT_ATOMS: atom_id res chain seq x y z
N MET A 1 54.55 -4.04 -36.52
CA MET A 1 53.91 -3.62 -35.25
C MET A 1 52.72 -2.70 -35.56
N LYS A 2 51.50 -3.20 -35.76
CA LYS A 2 50.32 -2.31 -35.95
C LYS A 2 48.94 -2.94 -35.74
N TYR A 3 48.84 -4.11 -35.09
CA TYR A 3 47.56 -4.82 -34.94
C TYR A 3 47.30 -5.41 -33.55
N ILE A 4 47.98 -4.92 -32.49
CA ILE A 4 47.82 -5.50 -31.14
C ILE A 4 47.03 -4.57 -30.20
N THR A 5 46.80 -3.30 -30.57
CA THR A 5 46.27 -2.28 -29.64
C THR A 5 44.78 -1.96 -29.81
N LYS A 6 43.95 -2.89 -30.28
CA LYS A 6 42.49 -2.70 -30.39
C LYS A 6 41.64 -3.81 -29.78
N LEU A 7 42.23 -4.68 -28.95
CA LEU A 7 41.55 -5.85 -28.40
C LEU A 7 41.45 -5.82 -26.86
N VAL A 8 41.23 -4.65 -26.27
CA VAL A 8 41.08 -4.53 -24.79
C VAL A 8 39.78 -3.81 -24.36
N TYR A 9 39.00 -3.25 -25.29
CA TYR A 9 37.76 -2.51 -24.98
C TYR A 9 36.46 -3.30 -25.21
N LEU A 10 36.49 -4.64 -25.18
CA LEU A 10 35.27 -5.46 -25.41
C LEU A 10 34.89 -6.40 -24.26
N LEU A 11 35.55 -6.31 -23.10
CA LEU A 11 35.38 -7.31 -22.03
C LEU A 11 34.89 -6.74 -20.68
N THR A 12 33.99 -5.74 -20.69
CA THR A 12 33.43 -5.17 -19.45
C THR A 12 31.89 -5.12 -19.40
N LEU A 13 31.16 -5.82 -20.28
CA LEU A 13 29.68 -5.73 -20.35
C LEU A 13 28.90 -6.96 -19.87
N PHE A 14 29.51 -7.94 -19.19
CA PHE A 14 28.80 -9.15 -18.72
C PHE A 14 28.86 -9.37 -17.21
N SER A 15 28.52 -8.34 -16.45
CA SER A 15 28.05 -8.52 -15.08
C SER A 15 26.75 -7.72 -14.90
N ALA A 16 25.74 -8.03 -15.72
CA ALA A 16 24.37 -7.89 -15.27
C ALA A 16 24.21 -8.90 -14.14
N GLY A 17 24.47 -8.47 -12.90
CA GLY A 17 24.14 -9.26 -11.73
C GLY A 17 22.67 -9.65 -11.84
N TYR A 18 22.36 -10.92 -11.60
CA TYR A 18 20.99 -11.29 -11.21
C TYR A 18 20.63 -10.32 -10.08
N ALA A 19 19.69 -9.40 -10.33
CA ALA A 19 19.15 -8.59 -9.27
C ALA A 19 18.31 -9.55 -8.42
N TRP A 20 18.73 -9.78 -7.19
CA TRP A 20 18.00 -10.59 -6.25
C TRP A 20 16.78 -9.74 -5.87
N ALA A 21 15.62 -10.12 -6.38
CA ALA A 21 14.36 -9.42 -6.20
C ALA A 21 13.82 -9.75 -4.81
N ASP A 22 14.33 -9.07 -3.80
CA ASP A 22 13.87 -9.22 -2.43
C ASP A 22 13.45 -7.86 -1.88
N PHE A 23 12.30 -7.83 -1.22
CA PHE A 23 11.87 -6.67 -0.46
C PHE A 23 11.18 -7.10 0.83
N ASP A 24 11.26 -6.26 1.85
CA ASP A 24 10.53 -6.44 3.10
C ASP A 24 9.93 -5.12 3.57
N LEU A 25 8.61 -5.02 3.45
CA LEU A 25 7.82 -3.85 3.82
C LEU A 25 7.00 -4.21 5.06
N PRO A 26 7.39 -3.76 6.27
CA PRO A 26 6.75 -4.19 7.51
C PRO A 26 5.31 -3.68 7.64
N GLY A 27 4.98 -2.55 7.01
CA GLY A 27 3.59 -2.05 6.97
C GLY A 27 3.08 -1.60 8.33
N LYS A 28 3.84 -0.73 9.02
CA LYS A 28 3.50 -0.25 10.37
C LYS A 28 2.28 0.64 10.32
N GLY A 29 1.35 0.46 11.24
CA GLY A 29 0.17 1.30 11.31
C GLY A 29 -0.38 1.47 12.72
N GLN A 30 -1.29 2.41 12.82
CA GLN A 30 -2.05 2.71 14.02
C GLN A 30 -3.50 2.89 13.63
N LEU A 31 -4.42 2.34 14.41
CA LEU A 31 -5.86 2.52 14.24
C LEU A 31 -6.46 3.18 15.48
N VAL A 32 -7.61 3.83 15.28
CA VAL A 32 -8.38 4.47 16.34
C VAL A 32 -9.71 3.72 16.48
N TYR A 33 -10.02 3.22 17.67
CA TYR A 33 -11.31 2.63 17.98
C TYR A 33 -12.39 3.71 18.15
N PRO A 34 -13.69 3.37 18.04
CA PRO A 34 -14.77 4.32 18.34
C PRO A 34 -14.80 4.87 19.77
N THR A 35 -14.00 4.29 20.67
CA THR A 35 -13.78 4.81 22.03
C THR A 35 -12.71 5.89 22.10
N GLY A 36 -12.03 6.19 20.98
CA GLY A 36 -10.84 7.05 20.90
C GLY A 36 -9.53 6.36 21.28
N ILE A 37 -9.56 5.08 21.65
CA ILE A 37 -8.34 4.32 21.99
C ILE A 37 -7.55 4.01 20.72
N GLU A 38 -6.25 4.28 20.75
CA GLU A 38 -5.32 3.92 19.68
C GLU A 38 -4.75 2.52 19.88
N LYS A 39 -4.52 1.81 18.78
CA LYS A 39 -3.85 0.51 18.77
C LYS A 39 -2.91 0.39 17.59
N GLU A 40 -1.69 -0.06 17.85
CA GLU A 40 -0.72 -0.37 16.80
C GLU A 40 -1.06 -1.69 16.10
N PHE A 41 -0.74 -1.76 14.81
CA PHE A 41 -0.78 -2.99 14.02
C PHE A 41 0.41 -3.01 13.05
N ASN A 42 0.76 -4.21 12.57
CA ASN A 42 1.69 -4.39 11.47
C ASN A 42 1.00 -5.23 10.42
N PHE A 43 0.88 -4.68 9.23
CA PHE A 43 0.36 -5.40 8.09
C PHE A 43 1.12 -4.96 6.85
N GLY A 44 2.03 -5.80 6.39
CA GLY A 44 2.92 -5.47 5.29
C GLY A 44 3.17 -6.64 4.36
N PHE A 45 4.09 -6.45 3.42
CA PHE A 45 4.38 -7.42 2.36
C PHE A 45 5.88 -7.67 2.26
N GLY A 46 6.26 -8.89 1.90
CA GLY A 46 7.65 -9.22 1.64
C GLY A 46 7.78 -10.26 0.55
N TRP A 47 8.86 -10.20 -0.22
CA TRP A 47 9.19 -11.16 -1.26
C TRP A 47 10.61 -11.65 -1.07
N GLN A 48 10.77 -12.97 -1.14
CA GLN A 48 12.06 -13.66 -1.11
C GLN A 48 12.14 -14.54 -2.35
N GLY A 49 12.82 -14.06 -3.39
CA GLY A 49 12.87 -14.69 -4.70
C GLY A 49 13.44 -16.10 -4.66
N ASP A 50 14.58 -16.30 -3.97
CA ASP A 50 15.24 -17.62 -3.94
C ASP A 50 14.47 -18.64 -3.11
N ALA A 51 13.84 -18.18 -2.04
CA ALA A 51 13.00 -19.02 -1.20
C ALA A 51 11.63 -19.27 -1.83
N GLN A 52 11.29 -18.55 -2.91
CA GLN A 52 9.96 -18.54 -3.52
C GLN A 52 8.87 -18.27 -2.48
N LYS A 53 9.08 -17.26 -1.63
CA LYS A 53 8.18 -16.94 -0.52
C LYS A 53 7.64 -15.53 -0.60
N PHE A 54 6.32 -15.42 -0.49
CA PHE A 54 5.61 -14.15 -0.36
C PHE A 54 4.99 -14.03 1.03
N ARG A 55 5.30 -12.93 1.73
CA ARG A 55 4.77 -12.60 3.04
C ARG A 55 3.60 -11.62 2.91
N ILE A 56 2.50 -11.90 3.62
CA ILE A 56 1.33 -11.02 3.76
C ILE A 56 0.99 -10.94 5.25
N GLY A 57 1.16 -9.76 5.85
CA GLY A 57 1.12 -9.61 7.30
C GLY A 57 2.14 -10.53 7.96
N ASP A 58 1.68 -11.34 8.91
CA ASP A 58 2.52 -12.32 9.62
C ASP A 58 2.63 -13.67 8.90
N ASN A 59 1.87 -13.88 7.83
CA ASN A 59 1.83 -15.16 7.12
C ASN A 59 2.81 -15.17 5.95
N SER A 60 3.40 -16.32 5.67
CA SER A 60 4.26 -16.56 4.51
C SER A 60 3.70 -17.71 3.68
N TYR A 61 3.77 -17.55 2.36
CA TYR A 61 3.22 -18.49 1.38
C TYR A 61 4.28 -18.88 0.36
N ASP A 62 4.34 -20.16 0.01
CA ASP A 62 5.17 -20.63 -1.10
C ASP A 62 4.50 -20.19 -2.42
N MET A 63 5.24 -19.45 -3.24
CA MET A 63 4.77 -18.81 -4.46
C MET A 63 5.84 -18.92 -5.52
N ALA A 64 5.51 -19.52 -6.67
CA ALA A 64 6.48 -19.70 -7.75
C ALA A 64 7.02 -18.36 -8.30
N GLN A 65 6.24 -17.29 -8.17
CA GLN A 65 6.57 -15.94 -8.61
C GLN A 65 5.87 -14.90 -7.72
N LEU A 66 6.40 -13.68 -7.70
CA LEU A 66 5.79 -12.54 -7.03
C LEU A 66 4.39 -12.29 -7.61
N PRO A 67 3.34 -12.19 -6.78
CA PRO A 67 2.02 -11.78 -7.26
C PRO A 67 2.03 -10.35 -7.81
N GLU A 68 1.25 -10.09 -8.88
CA GLU A 68 1.18 -8.75 -9.46
C GLU A 68 0.58 -7.71 -8.49
N SER A 69 -0.35 -8.13 -7.63
CA SER A 69 -1.01 -7.22 -6.69
C SER A 69 -1.66 -7.93 -5.50
N TYR A 70 -1.99 -7.13 -4.48
CA TYR A 70 -2.84 -7.51 -3.35
C TYR A 70 -3.90 -6.42 -3.12
N SER A 71 -5.14 -6.81 -2.80
CA SER A 71 -6.24 -5.85 -2.61
C SER A 71 -6.82 -5.96 -1.20
N ILE A 72 -6.82 -4.84 -0.49
CA ILE A 72 -7.46 -4.67 0.82
C ILE A 72 -8.85 -4.07 0.61
N ALA A 73 -9.86 -4.58 1.32
CA ALA A 73 -11.21 -4.03 1.31
C ALA A 73 -11.44 -3.14 2.54
N ILE A 74 -11.98 -1.95 2.32
CA ILE A 74 -12.46 -1.05 3.36
C ILE A 74 -13.98 -0.98 3.26
N THR A 75 -14.67 -1.39 4.32
CA THR A 75 -16.13 -1.40 4.37
C THR A 75 -16.63 -0.34 5.35
N LEU A 76 -17.38 0.64 4.85
CA LEU A 76 -18.11 1.60 5.63
C LEU A 76 -19.43 0.99 6.14
N SER A 77 -19.71 1.15 7.43
CA SER A 77 -20.95 0.72 8.06
C SER A 77 -22.19 1.32 7.38
N LYS A 78 -23.36 0.68 7.53
CA LYS A 78 -24.60 1.12 6.88
C LYS A 78 -25.06 2.52 7.30
N ASP A 79 -24.69 2.94 8.51
CA ASP A 79 -24.96 4.27 9.07
C ASP A 79 -23.84 5.28 8.78
N ASP A 80 -22.88 4.91 7.91
CA ASP A 80 -21.73 5.70 7.51
C ASP A 80 -20.82 6.17 8.66
N SER A 81 -20.95 5.58 9.86
CA SER A 81 -20.27 6.08 11.06
C SER A 81 -18.89 5.47 11.31
N LYS A 82 -18.63 4.25 10.84
CA LYS A 82 -17.44 3.44 11.19
C LYS A 82 -16.97 2.64 9.99
N VAL A 83 -15.69 2.26 9.98
CA VAL A 83 -15.13 1.39 8.94
C VAL A 83 -14.63 0.07 9.49
N TRP A 84 -14.60 -0.95 8.64
CA TRP A 84 -14.03 -2.25 8.95
C TRP A 84 -13.04 -2.67 7.85
N ILE A 85 -11.88 -3.16 8.30
CA ILE A 85 -10.76 -3.61 7.47
C ILE A 85 -10.24 -4.87 8.16
N GLN A 86 -10.41 -6.02 7.51
CA GLN A 86 -10.15 -7.32 8.13
C GLN A 86 -8.68 -7.49 8.52
N GLU A 87 -7.78 -6.98 7.68
CA GLU A 87 -6.32 -7.06 7.81
C GLU A 87 -5.80 -6.29 9.03
N PHE A 88 -6.50 -5.25 9.47
CA PHE A 88 -6.01 -4.36 10.54
C PHE A 88 -6.62 -4.72 11.89
N ASN A 89 -7.90 -5.08 11.94
CA ASN A 89 -8.58 -5.36 13.19
C ASN A 89 -9.85 -6.20 13.01
N PRO A 90 -10.12 -7.16 13.93
CA PRO A 90 -11.42 -7.80 14.03
C PRO A 90 -12.45 -6.81 14.59
N GLY A 91 -13.11 -6.07 13.70
CA GLY A 91 -14.23 -5.17 14.03
C GLY A 91 -14.04 -3.72 13.59
N PHE A 92 -15.03 -2.90 13.93
CA PHE A 92 -15.12 -1.51 13.47
C PHE A 92 -14.10 -0.57 14.15
N ILE A 93 -13.55 0.34 13.35
CA ILE A 93 -12.64 1.41 13.75
C ILE A 93 -13.18 2.76 13.25
N GLU A 94 -12.64 3.84 13.79
CA GLU A 94 -12.93 5.22 13.33
C GLU A 94 -11.92 5.74 12.32
N GLY A 95 -10.73 5.15 12.23
CA GLY A 95 -9.69 5.63 11.35
C GLY A 95 -8.40 4.86 11.54
N PHE A 96 -7.44 5.13 10.65
CA PHE A 96 -6.11 4.55 10.72
C PHE A 96 -5.08 5.43 10.02
N SER A 97 -3.81 5.20 10.34
CA SER A 97 -2.64 5.61 9.58
C SER A 97 -1.78 4.39 9.33
N TRP A 98 -1.36 4.15 8.09
CA TRP A 98 -0.61 2.97 7.67
C TRP A 98 0.54 3.38 6.75
N GLN A 99 1.77 3.09 7.16
CA GLN A 99 2.98 3.34 6.41
C GLN A 99 3.46 2.04 5.75
N LEU A 100 3.53 2.02 4.43
CA LEU A 100 3.96 0.88 3.65
C LEU A 100 5.03 1.31 2.62
N GLY A 101 6.30 1.02 2.95
CA GLY A 101 7.43 1.55 2.17
C GLY A 101 7.42 3.07 2.23
N ASP A 102 7.49 3.71 1.06
CA ASP A 102 7.43 5.17 0.92
C ASP A 102 5.99 5.72 0.91
N HIS A 103 4.98 4.84 0.88
CA HIS A 103 3.58 5.24 0.80
C HIS A 103 2.91 5.34 2.16
N LYS A 104 2.09 6.37 2.34
CA LYS A 104 1.28 6.56 3.54
C LYS A 104 -0.20 6.62 3.20
N LEU A 105 -0.98 5.73 3.79
CA LEU A 105 -2.44 5.70 3.68
C LEU A 105 -3.07 6.04 5.03
N GLU A 106 -3.96 7.03 5.04
CA GLU A 106 -4.66 7.46 6.24
C GLU A 106 -6.15 7.55 5.98
N LEU A 107 -6.97 7.11 6.93
CA LEU A 107 -8.40 7.36 6.95
C LEU A 107 -8.75 8.07 8.25
N PHE A 108 -9.38 9.23 8.14
CA PHE A 108 -9.77 10.04 9.30
C PHE A 108 -11.07 10.81 9.03
N LYS A 109 -11.75 11.20 10.10
CA LYS A 109 -12.93 12.06 10.01
C LYS A 109 -12.56 13.54 9.97
N LYS A 110 -13.31 14.31 9.19
CA LYS A 110 -13.20 15.77 9.12
C LYS A 110 -14.57 16.38 8.86
N GLN A 111 -14.89 17.46 9.55
CA GLN A 111 -16.14 18.19 9.31
C GLN A 111 -16.04 19.01 8.02
N PHE A 112 -17.09 18.98 7.21
CA PHE A 112 -17.19 19.73 5.96
C PHE A 112 -18.44 20.60 5.95
N MET A 113 -18.36 21.75 5.27
CA MET A 113 -19.56 22.59 5.04
C MET A 113 -20.54 21.95 4.05
N SER A 114 -20.05 21.05 3.20
CA SER A 114 -20.85 20.29 2.24
C SER A 114 -20.81 18.81 2.62
N PRO A 115 -21.91 18.06 2.46
CA PRO A 115 -21.99 16.68 2.90
C PRO A 115 -20.96 15.80 2.17
N VAL A 116 -20.11 15.13 2.95
CA VAL A 116 -19.18 14.09 2.50
C VAL A 116 -19.60 12.79 3.16
N LYS A 117 -19.51 11.68 2.43
CA LYS A 117 -19.97 10.38 2.91
C LYS A 117 -19.22 9.97 4.19
N GLY A 118 -19.97 9.89 5.29
CA GLY A 118 -19.45 9.54 6.63
C GLY A 118 -18.43 10.51 7.21
N ASP A 119 -18.31 11.72 6.65
CA ASP A 119 -17.28 12.72 7.01
C ASP A 119 -15.83 12.18 6.90
N TYR A 120 -15.64 11.13 6.09
CA TYR A 120 -14.34 10.48 5.94
C TYR A 120 -13.49 11.11 4.84
N VAL A 121 -12.20 11.21 5.13
CA VAL A 121 -11.14 11.48 4.15
C VAL A 121 -10.21 10.29 4.12
N LEU A 122 -10.02 9.73 2.92
CA LEU A 122 -8.94 8.78 2.66
C LEU A 122 -7.80 9.55 2.01
N ARG A 123 -6.63 9.59 2.65
CA ARG A 123 -5.44 10.26 2.15
C ARG A 123 -4.40 9.23 1.73
N LEU A 124 -3.91 9.35 0.50
CA LEU A 124 -2.76 8.58 0.01
C LEU A 124 -1.70 9.57 -0.45
N ASP A 125 -0.51 9.51 0.16
CA ASP A 125 0.65 10.33 -0.19
C ASP A 125 0.30 11.83 -0.31
N ASP A 126 -0.33 12.37 0.73
CA ASP A 126 -0.80 13.76 0.84
C ASP A 126 -1.94 14.16 -0.13
N ILE A 127 -2.48 13.22 -0.89
CA ILE A 127 -3.64 13.44 -1.74
C ILE A 127 -4.91 12.97 -1.02
N ASP A 128 -5.83 13.92 -0.78
CA ASP A 128 -7.12 13.64 -0.16
C ASP A 128 -8.13 13.09 -1.19
N TYR A 129 -8.88 12.08 -0.78
CA TYR A 129 -9.98 11.46 -1.53
C TYR A 129 -11.24 11.37 -0.65
N PHE A 130 -12.39 11.56 -1.28
CA PHE A 130 -13.70 11.36 -0.66
C PHE A 130 -14.30 10.01 -1.07
N LEU A 131 -14.97 9.37 -0.12
CA LEU A 131 -15.63 8.10 -0.33
C LEU A 131 -16.91 8.31 -1.17
N VAL A 132 -17.08 7.53 -2.23
CA VAL A 132 -18.30 7.56 -3.06
C VAL A 132 -19.09 6.25 -3.00
N ARG A 133 -18.56 5.23 -2.32
CA ARG A 133 -19.19 3.92 -2.07
C ARG A 133 -18.95 3.50 -0.63
N ASN A 134 -19.73 2.53 -0.14
CA ASN A 134 -19.47 1.91 1.16
C ASN A 134 -18.34 0.89 1.09
N ASN A 135 -18.13 0.27 -0.07
CA ASN A 135 -17.04 -0.68 -0.29
C ASN A 135 -15.98 0.02 -1.16
N ILE A 136 -14.81 0.21 -0.57
CA ILE A 136 -13.62 0.80 -1.17
C ILE A 136 -12.57 -0.29 -1.23
N SER A 137 -11.70 -0.24 -2.25
CA SER A 137 -10.55 -1.12 -2.31
C SER A 137 -9.26 -0.33 -2.46
N VAL A 138 -8.22 -0.84 -1.79
CA VAL A 138 -6.84 -0.37 -1.89
C VAL A 138 -6.06 -1.51 -2.55
N THR A 139 -5.68 -1.33 -3.81
CA THR A 139 -4.90 -2.32 -4.56
C THR A 139 -3.44 -1.89 -4.57
N ILE A 140 -2.58 -2.70 -3.97
CA ILE A 140 -1.12 -2.54 -3.98
C ILE A 140 -0.59 -3.36 -5.13
N LYS A 141 0.10 -2.73 -6.08
CA LYS A 141 0.83 -3.42 -7.15
C LYS A 141 2.29 -3.56 -6.79
N PHE A 142 2.87 -4.70 -7.09
CA PHE A 142 4.24 -5.01 -6.73
C PHE A 142 5.17 -4.98 -7.95
N THR A 143 6.41 -4.61 -7.70
CA THR A 143 7.56 -4.90 -8.56
C THR A 143 8.55 -5.74 -7.77
N GLU A 144 9.58 -6.25 -8.45
CA GLU A 144 10.71 -6.91 -7.80
C GLU A 144 11.43 -6.03 -6.76
N GLN A 145 11.26 -4.70 -6.81
CA GLN A 145 11.88 -3.73 -5.90
C GLN A 145 10.95 -3.29 -4.75
N GLY A 146 9.70 -3.76 -4.71
CA GLY A 146 8.71 -3.36 -3.71
C GLY A 146 7.39 -2.96 -4.32
N ILE A 147 6.92 -1.74 -4.04
CA ILE A 147 5.62 -1.24 -4.52
C ILE A 147 5.81 -0.45 -5.81
N ASP A 148 5.04 -0.82 -6.83
CA ASP A 148 4.90 -0.06 -8.08
C ASP A 148 4.00 1.16 -7.86
N ASN A 149 2.77 0.88 -7.41
CA ASN A 149 1.77 1.90 -7.10
C ASN A 149 0.71 1.35 -6.15
N ILE A 150 -0.04 2.29 -5.57
CA ILE A 150 -1.26 2.02 -4.83
C ILE A 150 -2.43 2.66 -5.57
N LYS A 151 -3.43 1.84 -5.90
CA LYS A 151 -4.67 2.29 -6.55
C LYS A 151 -5.82 2.26 -5.55
N LEU A 152 -6.62 3.33 -5.56
CA LEU A 152 -7.85 3.44 -4.79
C LEU A 152 -9.06 3.34 -5.72
N ASP A 153 -10.02 2.49 -5.38
CA ASP A 153 -11.32 2.40 -6.06
C ASP A 153 -12.46 2.63 -5.07
N GLY A 154 -13.57 3.21 -5.55
CA GLY A 154 -14.69 3.61 -4.67
C GLY A 154 -14.51 4.98 -4.01
N VAL A 155 -13.53 5.76 -4.47
CA VAL A 155 -13.26 7.13 -4.02
C VAL A 155 -13.20 8.11 -5.20
N THR A 156 -13.31 9.41 -4.90
CA THR A 156 -13.07 10.51 -5.83
C THR A 156 -12.03 11.46 -5.26
N LYS A 157 -11.09 11.92 -6.09
CA LYS A 157 -10.04 12.85 -5.64
C LYS A 157 -10.68 14.17 -5.21
N ASN A 158 -10.28 14.68 -4.04
CA ASN A 158 -10.67 16.02 -3.63
C ASN A 158 -9.93 17.03 -4.51
N MET A 159 -10.64 17.61 -5.47
CA MET A 159 -10.07 18.60 -6.38
C MET A 159 -9.98 20.01 -5.78
N GLY A 160 -10.53 20.22 -4.58
CA GLY A 160 -10.80 21.54 -4.04
C GLY A 160 -11.81 22.31 -4.90
N THR A 161 -12.67 23.12 -4.31
CA THR A 161 -13.06 24.33 -5.03
C THR A 161 -11.79 25.16 -5.17
N LYS A 162 -11.36 25.44 -6.41
CA LYS A 162 -10.34 26.47 -6.67
C LYS A 162 -10.64 27.67 -5.77
N LYS A 163 -9.69 28.06 -4.93
CA LYS A 163 -9.72 29.39 -4.32
C LYS A 163 -9.71 30.45 -5.42
#